data_AF-A0A920JFK3-F1
#
_entry.id   AF-A0A920JFK3-F1
#
_cell.length_a   1.000
_cell.length_b   1.000
_cell.length_c   1.000
_cell.angle_alpha   90.00
_cell.angle_beta   90.00
_cell.angle_gamma   90.00
#
_symmetry.space_group_name_H-M   'P 1'
#
loop_
_entity.id
_entity.type
_entity.pdbx_description
1 polymer ?
#
loop_
_entity_poly.entity_id
_entity_poly.type
_entity_poly.pdbx_seq_one_letter_code
_entity_poly.pdbx_strand_id
1 'polypeptide(L)'
;MATGGDIAKAIVCGADAVMVGSPLAAAAEAPGQGFHWGMATFHPTLPRGTRVETTTRGTLKEILLGPATQNDGRLNLFGGLRNSMSTCGYQTLKEFQKAEIMVAPALQTEGKYLQKQQGVGMG
;
A
#
# COMPACT_ATOMS: atom_id res chain seq x y z
N MET A 1 -5.47 0.17 -2.47
CA MET A 1 -4.05 0.53 -2.27
C MET A 1 -3.60 0.01 -0.91
N ALA A 2 -2.60 -0.86 -0.88
CA ALA A 2 -2.07 -1.48 0.33
C ALA A 2 -0.56 -1.30 0.49
N THR A 3 0.17 -0.96 -0.58
CA THR A 3 1.63 -0.93 -0.62
C THR A 3 2.17 0.37 -1.24
N GLY A 4 3.48 0.63 -1.08
CA GLY A 4 4.15 1.75 -1.75
C GLY A 4 4.06 1.68 -3.27
N GLY A 5 4.02 0.46 -3.84
CA GLY A 5 3.80 0.25 -5.27
C GLY A 5 2.41 0.66 -5.75
N ASP A 6 1.38 0.53 -4.91
CA ASP A 6 0.03 1.01 -5.25
C ASP A 6 -0.05 2.54 -5.25
N ILE A 7 0.69 3.19 -4.34
CA ILE A 7 0.83 4.66 -4.34
C ILE A 7 1.55 5.10 -5.62
N ALA A 8 2.66 4.45 -5.98
CA ALA A 8 3.36 4.76 -7.23
C ALA A 8 2.44 4.62 -8.45
N LYS A 9 1.65 3.53 -8.53
CA LYS A 9 0.65 3.33 -9.58
C LYS A 9 -0.42 4.42 -9.61
N ALA A 10 -0.91 4.86 -8.46
CA ALA A 10 -1.89 5.94 -8.40
C ALA A 10 -1.30 7.26 -8.93
N ILE A 11 -0.08 7.61 -8.51
CA ILE A 11 0.60 8.82 -8.96
C ILE A 11 0.90 8.76 -10.46
N VAL A 12 1.50 7.68 -10.99
CA VAL A 12 1.79 7.57 -12.44
C VAL A 12 0.51 7.65 -13.29
N CYS A 13 -0.63 7.16 -12.78
CA CYS A 13 -1.93 7.30 -13.43
C CYS A 13 -2.52 8.73 -13.40
N GLY A 14 -1.81 9.72 -12.85
CA GLY A 14 -2.23 11.13 -12.88
C GLY A 14 -2.68 11.71 -11.55
N ALA A 15 -2.67 10.96 -10.44
CA ALA A 15 -3.04 11.50 -9.14
C ALA A 15 -1.95 12.46 -8.61
N ASP A 16 -2.36 13.57 -8.00
CA ASP A 16 -1.45 14.50 -7.30
C ASP A 16 -1.27 14.13 -5.82
N ALA A 17 -2.21 13.38 -5.25
CA ALA A 17 -2.19 12.88 -3.88
C ALA A 17 -2.99 11.57 -3.73
N VAL A 18 -2.81 10.87 -2.62
CA VAL A 18 -3.51 9.61 -2.31
C VAL A 18 -4.12 9.65 -0.91
N MET A 19 -5.33 9.10 -0.75
CA MET A 19 -5.93 8.81 0.55
C MET A 19 -5.62 7.37 0.94
N VAL A 20 -5.07 7.17 2.15
CA VAL A 20 -4.64 5.85 2.64
C VAL A 20 -5.41 5.50 3.91
N GLY A 21 -6.18 4.41 3.87
CA GLY A 21 -6.97 3.92 5.00
C GLY A 21 -6.30 2.74 5.68
N SER A 22 -6.56 1.53 5.18
CA SER A 22 -6.17 0.27 5.82
C SER A 22 -4.67 0.16 6.17
N PRO A 23 -3.70 0.64 5.34
CA PRO A 23 -2.30 0.66 5.73
C PRO A 23 -2.01 1.52 6.98
N LEU A 24 -2.68 2.67 7.13
CA LEU A 24 -2.50 3.54 8.30
C LEU A 24 -3.22 2.98 9.54
N ALA A 25 -4.28 2.20 9.34
CA ALA A 25 -4.96 1.50 10.42
C ALA A 25 -4.08 0.39 11.07
N ALA A 26 -3.01 -0.03 10.40
CA ALA A 26 -2.02 -0.97 10.95
C ALA A 26 -0.93 -0.29 11.80
N ALA A 27 -0.99 1.03 11.99
CA ALA A 27 -0.06 1.76 12.85
C ALA A 27 -0.35 1.52 14.33
N ALA A 28 0.70 1.52 15.17
CA ALA A 28 0.57 1.43 16.62
C ALA A 28 -0.26 2.59 17.21
N GLU A 29 -0.21 3.75 16.56
CA GLU A 29 -0.94 4.97 16.91
C GLU A 29 -2.39 4.96 16.38
N ALA A 30 -2.79 3.96 15.58
CA ALA A 30 -4.13 3.91 15.03
C ALA A 30 -5.18 3.68 16.13
N PRO A 31 -6.24 4.50 16.20
CA PRO A 31 -7.24 4.42 17.27
C PRO A 31 -8.10 3.15 17.20
N GLY A 32 -8.04 2.42 16.08
CA GLY A 32 -8.78 1.17 15.89
C GLY A 32 -8.25 -0.02 16.69
N GLN A 33 -7.10 0.10 17.36
CA GLN A 33 -6.52 -0.91 18.27
C GLN A 33 -6.57 -2.34 17.70
N GLY A 34 -6.05 -2.52 16.49
CA GLY A 34 -6.05 -3.81 15.81
C GLY A 34 -7.26 -4.05 14.90
N PHE A 35 -8.08 -3.03 14.63
CA PHE A 35 -9.23 -3.13 13.74
C PHE A 35 -9.33 -1.95 12.78
N HIS A 36 -9.96 -2.21 11.63
CA HIS A 36 -10.28 -1.23 10.61
C HIS A 36 -11.72 -1.42 10.12
N TRP A 37 -12.40 -0.34 9.76
CA TRP A 37 -13.75 -0.38 9.20
C TRP A 37 -14.00 0.84 8.32
N GLY A 38 -14.96 0.71 7.40
CA GLY A 38 -15.43 1.83 6.59
C GLY A 38 -16.47 2.67 7.31
N MET A 39 -16.63 3.94 6.95
CA MET A 39 -17.62 4.85 7.55
C MET A 39 -19.07 4.33 7.40
N ALA A 40 -19.36 3.56 6.35
CA ALA A 40 -20.69 3.00 6.10
C ALA A 40 -21.02 1.76 6.96
N THR A 41 -20.18 1.38 7.92
CA THR A 41 -20.39 0.18 8.77
C THR A 41 -21.64 0.32 9.66
N PHE A 42 -21.92 1.50 10.18
CA PHE A 42 -22.98 1.72 11.17
C PHE A 42 -24.30 2.22 10.57
N HIS A 43 -24.44 2.23 9.24
CA HIS A 43 -25.65 2.77 8.63
C HIS A 43 -26.86 1.85 8.93
N PRO A 44 -27.94 2.36 9.53
CA PRO A 44 -29.00 1.54 10.13
C PRO A 44 -29.77 0.69 9.11
N THR A 45 -29.90 1.16 7.87
CA THR A 45 -30.69 0.50 6.81
C THR A 45 -29.86 0.09 5.60
N LEU A 46 -28.56 0.39 5.60
CA LEU A 46 -27.67 0.14 4.46
C LEU A 46 -26.23 -0.08 4.96
N PRO A 47 -26.01 -1.06 5.86
CA PRO A 47 -24.67 -1.38 6.32
C PRO A 47 -23.84 -1.87 5.13
N ARG A 48 -22.79 -1.14 4.78
CA ARG A 48 -21.89 -1.45 3.65
C ARG A 48 -20.43 -1.59 4.07
N GLY A 49 -20.17 -1.61 5.37
CA GLY A 49 -18.84 -1.77 5.93
C GLY A 49 -18.77 -2.99 6.83
N THR A 50 -17.60 -3.61 6.86
CA THR A 50 -17.28 -4.73 7.75
C THR A 50 -16.11 -4.30 8.61
N ARG A 51 -16.20 -4.56 9.92
CA ARG A 51 -15.04 -4.45 10.80
C ARG A 51 -14.10 -5.62 10.50
N VAL A 52 -12.88 -5.30 10.12
CA VAL A 52 -11.84 -6.29 9.83
C VAL A 52 -10.72 -6.17 10.84
N GLU A 53 -10.17 -7.31 11.23
CA GLU A 53 -8.97 -7.37 12.04
C GLU A 53 -7.78 -6.84 11.23
N THR A 54 -6.93 -6.05 11.87
CA THR A 54 -5.76 -5.41 11.26
C THR A 54 -4.59 -5.58 12.20
N THR A 55 -3.67 -6.47 11.84
CA THR A 55 -2.44 -6.67 12.61
C THR A 55 -1.61 -5.39 12.64
N THR A 56 -1.20 -4.95 13.82
CA THR A 56 -0.26 -3.83 13.99
C THR A 56 1.09 -4.19 13.37
N ARG A 57 1.62 -3.31 12.51
CA ARG A 57 2.86 -3.56 11.75
C ARG A 57 4.05 -2.73 12.21
N GLY A 58 3.80 -1.63 12.91
CA GLY A 58 4.83 -0.71 13.39
C GLY A 58 4.23 0.64 13.72
N THR A 59 5.09 1.62 13.98
CA THR A 59 4.70 3.02 14.13
C THR A 59 4.24 3.63 12.80
N LEU A 60 3.46 4.70 12.88
CA LEU A 60 3.03 5.48 11.72
C LEU A 60 4.25 5.96 10.90
N LYS A 61 5.32 6.32 11.60
CA LYS A 61 6.59 6.73 10.98
C LYS A 61 7.20 5.59 10.17
N GLU A 62 7.27 4.37 10.71
CA GLU A 62 7.82 3.21 10.00
C GLU A 62 6.97 2.84 8.78
N ILE A 63 5.64 2.92 8.89
CA ILE A 63 4.73 2.68 7.78
C ILE A 63 4.98 3.69 6.65
N LEU A 64 5.07 4.98 6.96
CA LEU A 64 5.20 6.02 5.93
C LEU A 64 6.63 6.17 5.39
N LEU A 65 7.63 6.15 6.26
CA LEU A 65 9.00 6.60 6.01
C LEU A 65 10.06 5.51 6.22
N GLY A 66 9.67 4.38 6.82
CA GLY A 66 10.57 3.30 7.15
C GLY A 66 11.33 3.46 8.47
N PRO A 67 12.28 2.54 8.75
CA PRO A 67 12.74 1.47 7.86
C PRO A 67 11.66 0.41 7.58
N ALA A 68 11.75 -0.24 6.42
CA ALA A 68 10.96 -1.45 6.17
C ALA A 68 11.73 -2.67 6.67
N THR A 69 11.17 -3.38 7.64
CA THR A 69 11.75 -4.63 8.18
C THR A 69 11.21 -5.88 7.50
N GLN A 70 10.26 -5.72 6.58
CA GLN A 70 9.59 -6.78 5.82
C GLN A 70 9.62 -6.46 4.31
N ASN A 71 9.53 -7.49 3.48
CA ASN A 71 9.63 -7.40 2.02
C ASN A 71 8.26 -7.39 1.30
N ASP A 72 7.16 -7.16 2.02
CA ASP A 72 5.80 -7.17 1.47
C ASP A 72 5.31 -5.80 0.96
N GLY A 73 6.13 -4.76 1.12
CA GLY A 73 5.86 -3.40 0.63
C GLY A 73 4.82 -2.61 1.45
N ARG A 74 4.44 -3.09 2.65
CA ARG A 74 3.48 -2.41 3.53
C ARG A 74 4.11 -1.41 4.50
N LEU A 75 5.44 -1.42 4.63
CA LEU A 75 6.23 -0.43 5.36
C LEU A 75 7.03 0.44 4.38
N ASN A 76 7.47 1.61 4.85
CA ASN A 76 8.19 2.60 4.05
C ASN A 76 7.49 2.93 2.71
N LEU A 77 6.20 3.25 2.79
CA LEU A 77 5.36 3.52 1.63
C LEU A 77 5.96 4.59 0.69
N PHE A 78 6.51 5.66 1.26
CA PHE A 78 7.16 6.71 0.47
C PHE A 78 8.56 6.36 0.00
N GLY A 79 9.26 5.44 0.65
CA GLY A 79 10.45 4.81 0.09
C GLY A 79 10.12 4.00 -1.17
N GLY A 80 9.02 3.25 -1.16
CA GLY A 80 8.53 2.53 -2.34
C GLY A 80 8.18 3.45 -3.51
N LEU A 81 7.50 4.58 -3.24
CA LEU A 81 7.23 5.62 -4.23
C LEU A 81 8.53 6.20 -4.81
N ARG A 82 9.46 6.65 -3.94
CA ARG A 82 10.76 7.20 -4.36
C ARG A 82 11.57 6.20 -5.18
N ASN A 83 11.59 4.94 -4.79
CA ASN A 83 12.28 3.88 -5.54
C ASN A 83 11.68 3.69 -6.94
N SER A 84 10.34 3.72 -7.04
CA SER A 84 9.64 3.61 -8.33
C SER A 84 9.97 4.80 -9.23
N MET A 85 9.90 6.02 -8.69
CA MET A 85 10.28 7.24 -9.42
C MET A 85 11.75 7.19 -9.88
N SER A 86 12.67 6.78 -9.01
CA SER A 86 14.09 6.65 -9.33
C SER A 86 14.36 5.61 -10.41
N THR A 87 13.66 4.47 -10.36
CA THR A 87 13.83 3.39 -11.34
C THR A 87 13.32 3.80 -12.72
N CYS A 88 12.25 4.59 -12.76
CA CYS A 88 11.68 5.13 -13.99
C CYS A 88 12.36 6.43 -14.48
N GLY A 89 13.29 7.01 -13.70
CA GLY A 89 14.06 8.19 -14.10
C GLY A 89 13.34 9.54 -13.90
N TYR A 90 12.45 9.66 -12.93
CA TYR A 90 11.68 10.88 -12.66
C TYR A 90 12.01 11.50 -11.30
N GLN A 91 12.18 12.82 -11.24
CA GLN A 91 12.55 13.53 -10.01
C GLN A 91 11.34 14.07 -9.25
N THR A 92 10.29 14.47 -9.96
CA THR A 92 9.09 15.06 -9.37
C THR A 92 7.84 14.20 -9.63
N LEU A 93 6.84 14.32 -8.75
CA LEU A 93 5.56 13.61 -8.94
C LEU A 93 4.90 13.98 -10.28
N LYS A 94 5.01 15.25 -10.69
CA LYS A 94 4.40 15.72 -11.92
C LYS A 94 5.05 15.17 -13.18
N GLU A 95 6.36 14.96 -13.16
CA GLU A 95 7.04 14.28 -14.26
C GLU A 95 6.76 12.78 -14.24
N PHE A 96 6.69 12.16 -13.06
CA PHE A 96 6.38 10.74 -12.91
C PHE A 96 5.01 10.37 -13.49
N GLN A 97 4.03 11.28 -13.49
CA GLN A 97 2.74 11.13 -14.21
C GLN A 97 2.87 10.91 -15.73
N LYS A 98 4.07 11.09 -16.32
CA LYS A 98 4.35 10.85 -17.74
C LYS A 98 5.06 9.51 -17.99
N ALA A 99 5.33 8.72 -16.95
CA ALA A 99 5.98 7.44 -17.12
C ALA A 99 5.09 6.45 -17.89
N GLU A 100 5.71 5.57 -18.67
CA GLU A 100 4.98 4.53 -19.39
C GLU A 100 4.36 3.52 -18.42
N ILE A 101 3.11 3.14 -18.69
CA ILE A 101 2.36 2.18 -17.89
C ILE A 101 2.12 0.93 -18.73
N MET A 102 2.39 -0.24 -18.15
CA MET A 102 2.08 -1.53 -18.72
C MET A 102 1.15 -2.32 -17.79
N VAL A 103 0.16 -2.99 -18.38
CA VAL A 103 -0.65 -3.99 -17.69
C VAL A 103 -0.04 -5.36 -17.95
N ALA A 104 0.52 -5.98 -16.90
CA ALA A 104 1.17 -7.28 -16.98
C ALA A 104 0.54 -8.27 -15.97
N PRO A 105 -0.54 -8.97 -16.33
CA PRO A 105 -1.24 -9.88 -15.42
C PRO A 105 -0.36 -11.01 -14.87
N ALA A 106 0.59 -11.49 -15.69
CA ALA A 106 1.49 -12.59 -15.33
C ALA A 106 2.40 -12.27 -14.13
N LEU A 107 2.71 -10.99 -13.86
CA LEU A 107 3.58 -10.59 -12.73
C LEU A 107 3.05 -11.02 -11.36
N GLN A 108 1.74 -11.25 -11.22
CA GLN A 108 1.15 -11.72 -9.97
C GLN A 108 1.44 -13.20 -9.68
N THR A 109 1.81 -13.96 -10.70
CA THR A 109 1.99 -15.42 -10.62
C THR A 109 3.41 -15.86 -10.97
N GLU A 110 4.06 -15.15 -11.89
CA GLU A 110 5.38 -15.47 -12.41
C GLU A 110 6.45 -15.33 -11.31
N GLY A 111 7.20 -16.41 -11.07
CA GLY A 111 8.23 -16.45 -10.02
C GLY A 111 7.71 -16.37 -8.58
N LYS A 112 6.38 -16.41 -8.37
CA LYS A 112 5.75 -16.31 -7.03
C LYS A 112 5.38 -17.65 -6.40
N TYR A 113 5.54 -18.76 -7.13
CA TYR A 113 5.18 -20.10 -6.63
C TYR A 113 5.90 -20.46 -5.31
N LEU A 114 7.22 -20.29 -5.27
CA LEU A 114 8.02 -20.62 -4.09
C LEU A 114 7.73 -19.68 -2.91
N GLN A 115 7.46 -18.40 -3.19
CA GLN A 115 7.05 -17.40 -2.19
C GLN A 115 5.75 -17.82 -1.48
N LYS A 116 4.72 -18.18 -2.26
CA LYS A 116 3.44 -18.65 -1.75
C LYS A 116 3.54 -19.94 -0.95
N GLN A 117 4.32 -20.92 -1.43
CA GLN A 117 4.52 -22.19 -0.71
C GLN A 117 5.14 -21.99 0.68
N GLN A 118 5.97 -20.97 0.84
CA GLN A 118 6.70 -20.69 2.08
C GLN A 118 6.03 -19.60 2.93
N GLY A 119 4.97 -18.96 2.43
CA GLY A 119 4.29 -17.84 3.12
C GLY A 119 5.17 -16.59 3.25
N VAL A 120 6.05 -16.33 2.28
CA VAL A 120 7.03 -15.23 2.31
C VAL A 120 6.91 -14.33 1.07
N GLY A 121 7.29 -13.05 1.20
CA GLY A 121 7.30 -12.10 0.08
C GLY A 121 5.92 -11.49 -0.20
N MET A 122 5.67 -11.13 -1.47
CA MET A 122 4.41 -10.51 -1.89
C MET A 122 3.38 -11.59 -2.25
N GLY A 123 2.72 -12.15 -1.24
CA GLY A 123 1.63 -13.11 -1.39
C GLY A 123 1.97 -14.48 -0.84
#